data_AF-A0A8B5WSS3-F1
#
_entry.id   AF-A0A8B5WSS3-F1
#
_cell.length_a   1.000
_cell.length_b   1.000
_cell.length_c   1.000
_cell.angle_alpha   90.00
_cell.angle_beta   90.00
_cell.angle_gamma   90.00
#
_symmetry.space_group_name_H-M   'P 1'
#
loop_
_entity.id
_entity.type
_entity.pdbx_description
1 polymer ?
#
loop_
_entity_poly.entity_id
_entity_poly.type
_entity_poly.pdbx_seq_one_letter_code
_entity_poly.pdbx_strand_id
1 'polypeptide(L)' 'MREMMQHTPGKIYLSVLLLSIIALFVVIGVGVLEMPILVFGWITTSLLTGALFVIVWLVAYLIYFFKYWPYR' A
#
# COMPACT_ATOMS: atom_id res chain seq x y z
N MET A 1 20.68 3.46 4.90
CA MET A 1 19.93 2.64 3.92
C MET A 1 20.48 1.21 3.72
N ARG A 2 21.81 0.97 3.74
CA ARG A 2 22.38 -0.40 3.70
C ARG A 2 21.91 -1.30 4.85
N GLU A 3 21.68 -0.72 6.03
CA GLU A 3 21.17 -1.45 7.22
C GLU A 3 19.75 -1.99 7.01
N MET A 4 18.85 -1.23 6.38
CA MET A 4 17.49 -1.71 6.05
C MET A 4 17.50 -2.89 5.07
N MET A 5 18.52 -2.99 4.20
CA MET A 5 18.69 -4.12 3.27
C MET A 5 19.26 -5.38 3.92
N GLN A 6 19.95 -5.27 5.06
CA GLN A 6 20.45 -6.42 5.81
C GLN A 6 19.43 -6.92 6.84
N HIS A 7 18.54 -6.05 7.32
CA HIS A 7 17.43 -6.44 8.20
C HIS A 7 16.31 -7.15 7.42
N THR A 8 16.10 -8.43 7.71
CA THR A 8 14.90 -9.21 7.30
C THR A 8 13.58 -8.47 7.48
N PRO A 9 13.32 -7.72 8.59
CA PRO A 9 12.08 -6.96 8.71
C PRO A 9 11.97 -5.77 7.76
N GLY A 10 13.09 -5.15 7.38
CA GLY A 10 13.12 -4.09 6.36
C GLY A 10 12.73 -4.62 4.98
N LYS A 11 13.17 -5.84 4.66
CA LYS A 11 12.75 -6.54 3.43
C LYS A 11 11.25 -6.83 3.42
N ILE A 12 10.69 -7.31 4.52
CA ILE A 12 9.24 -7.58 4.63
C ILE A 12 8.44 -6.30 4.43
N TYR A 13 8.84 -5.20 5.08
CA TYR A 13 8.22 -3.89 4.87
C TYR A 13 8.27 -3.46 3.40
N LEU A 14 9.44 -3.55 2.76
CA LEU A 14 9.60 -3.23 1.34
C LEU A 14 8.75 -4.13 0.43
N SER A 15 8.64 -5.42 0.72
CA SER A 15 7.80 -6.35 -0.05
C SER A 15 6.32 -6.03 0.08
N VAL A 16 5.84 -5.73 1.30
CA VAL A 16 4.44 -5.28 1.54
C VAL A 16 4.17 -3.99 0.79
N LEU A 17 5.13 -3.06 0.81
CA LEU A 17 5.06 -1.80 0.09
C LEU A 17 4.94 -2.02 -1.42
N LEU A 18 5.77 -2.88 -1.97
CA LEU A 18 5.77 -3.22 -3.39
C LEU A 18 4.47 -3.92 -3.81
N LEU A 19 3.99 -4.88 -3.00
CA LEU A 19 2.71 -5.54 -3.22
C LEU A 19 1.52 -4.58 -3.16
N SER A 20 1.55 -3.59 -2.24
CA SER A 20 0.49 -2.59 -2.15
C SER A 20 0.41 -1.70 -3.39
N ILE A 21 1.55 -1.38 -4.01
CA ILE A 21 1.61 -0.62 -5.27
C ILE A 21 1.03 -1.45 -6.41
N ILE A 22 1.41 -2.73 -6.50
CA ILE A 22 0.86 -3.65 -7.51
C ILE A 22 -0.66 -3.77 -7.36
N ALA A 23 -1.15 -3.94 -6.13
CA ALA A 23 -2.58 -4.00 -5.84
C ALA A 23 -3.31 -2.71 -6.28
N LEU A 24 -2.72 -1.54 -6.06
CA LEU A 24 -3.27 -0.26 -6.54
C LEU A 24 -3.41 -0.23 -8.07
N PHE A 25 -2.35 -0.61 -8.80
CA PHE A 25 -2.38 -0.66 -10.27
C PHE A 25 -3.41 -1.65 -10.80
N VAL A 26 -3.56 -2.80 -10.15
CA VAL A 26 -4.57 -3.80 -10.52
C VAL A 26 -5.98 -3.25 -10.28
N VAL A 27 -6.25 -2.64 -9.13
CA VAL A 27 -7.58 -2.07 -8.82
C VAL A 27 -7.94 -0.96 -9.79
N ILE A 28 -6.98 -0.06 -10.11
CA ILE A 28 -7.17 0.98 -11.12
C ILE A 28 -7.42 0.35 -12.49
N GLY A 29 -6.59 -0.60 -12.92
CA GLY A 29 -6.70 -1.26 -14.22
C GLY A 29 -8.03 -1.99 -14.42
N VAL A 30 -8.47 -2.74 -13.41
CA VAL A 30 -9.78 -3.44 -13.42
C VAL A 30 -10.93 -2.42 -13.42
N GLY A 31 -10.81 -1.35 -12.62
CA GLY A 31 -11.80 -0.27 -12.61
C GLY A 31 -11.93 0.46 -13.96
N VAL A 32 -10.85 0.56 -14.74
CA VAL A 32 -10.86 1.19 -16.08
C VAL A 32 -11.50 0.27 -17.11
N LEU A 33 -11.29 -1.05 -16.98
CA LEU A 33 -11.61 -2.01 -18.04
C LEU A 33 -13.00 -2.66 -17.92
N GLU A 34 -13.57 -2.85 -16.72
CA GLU A 34 -14.64 -3.87 -16.58
C GLU A 34 -15.96 -3.48 -15.87
N MET A 35 -16.25 -2.22 -15.50
CA MET A 35 -17.47 -1.95 -14.72
C MET A 35 -18.58 -1.16 -15.46
N PRO A 36 -19.64 -1.84 -15.95
CA PRO A 36 -20.86 -1.19 -16.44
C PRO A 36 -21.75 -0.63 -15.31
N ILE A 37 -21.49 -0.98 -14.04
CA ILE A 37 -22.27 -0.51 -12.88
C ILE A 37 -21.31 0.20 -11.91
N LEU A 38 -21.14 1.49 -12.13
CA LEU A 38 -20.40 2.40 -11.26
C LEU A 38 -21.19 2.68 -9.98
N VAL A 39 -21.19 1.73 -9.04
CA VAL A 39 -21.69 1.99 -7.69
C VAL A 39 -20.78 3.04 -7.05
N PHE A 40 -21.31 4.24 -6.75
CA PHE A 40 -20.62 5.44 -6.25
C PHE A 40 -19.77 6.28 -7.23
N GLY A 41 -19.71 5.94 -8.52
CA GLY A 41 -18.97 6.74 -9.51
C GLY A 41 -17.44 6.65 -9.42
N TRP A 42 -16.78 6.85 -10.55
CA TRP A 42 -15.36 6.53 -10.76
C TRP A 42 -14.41 7.37 -9.88
N ILE A 43 -14.83 8.61 -9.60
CA ILE A 43 -14.09 9.56 -8.78
C ILE A 43 -14.07 9.11 -7.32
N THR A 44 -15.22 8.70 -6.77
CA THR A 44 -15.36 8.28 -5.37
C THR A 44 -14.63 6.97 -5.12
N THR A 45 -14.70 6.01 -6.03
CA THR A 45 -13.98 4.73 -5.91
C THR A 45 -12.47 4.91 -6.00
N SER A 46 -11.99 5.80 -6.87
CA SER A 46 -10.56 6.16 -6.94
C SER A 46 -10.06 6.83 -5.66
N LEU A 47 -10.84 7.78 -5.13
CA LEU A 47 -10.52 8.46 -3.87
C LEU A 47 -10.49 7.48 -2.68
N LEU A 48 -11.47 6.58 -2.61
CA LEU A 48 -11.57 5.59 -1.54
C LEU A 48 -10.45 4.54 -1.64
N THR A 49 -10.09 4.11 -2.86
CA THR A 49 -8.95 3.22 -3.10
C THR A 49 -7.64 3.89 -2.70
N GLY A 50 -7.43 5.15 -3.08
CA GLY A 50 -6.26 5.93 -2.68
C GLY A 50 -6.18 6.13 -1.16
N ALA A 51 -7.31 6.42 -0.50
CA ALA A 51 -7.37 6.55 0.95
C ALA A 51 -7.04 5.23 1.66
N LEU A 52 -7.61 4.11 1.20
CA LEU A 52 -7.28 2.78 1.72
C LEU A 52 -5.80 2.43 1.52
N PHE A 53 -5.23 2.74 0.36
CA PHE A 53 -3.81 2.55 0.09
C PHE A 53 -2.95 3.33 1.10
N VAL A 54 -3.24 4.61 1.31
CA VAL A 54 -2.49 5.45 2.27
C VAL A 54 -2.64 4.90 3.70
N ILE A 55 -3.84 4.47 4.10
CA ILE A 55 -4.07 3.90 5.44
C ILE A 55 -3.25 2.62 5.64
N VAL A 56 -3.29 1.69 4.68
CA VAL A 56 -2.49 0.46 4.72
C VAL A 56 -1.00 0.78 4.82
N TRP A 57 -0.56 1.77 4.05
CA TRP A 57 0.83 2.24 4.08
C TRP A 57 1.21 2.82 5.44
N LEU A 58 0.34 3.65 6.02
CA LEU A 58 0.53 4.27 7.32
C LEU A 58 0.62 3.20 8.43
N VAL A 59 -0.28 2.22 8.40
CA VAL A 59 -0.28 1.12 9.37
C VAL A 59 0.99 0.26 9.22
N ALA A 60 1.37 -0.10 7.98
CA ALA A 60 2.60 -0.85 7.73
C ALA A 60 3.84 -0.07 8.20
N TYR A 61 3.86 1.25 7.96
CA TYR A 61 4.93 2.13 8.42
C TYR A 61 4.99 2.20 9.94
N LEU A 62 3.86 2.38 10.62
CA LEU A 62 3.79 2.41 12.08
C LEU A 62 4.22 1.07 12.69
N ILE A 63 3.80 -0.06 12.13
CA ILE A 63 4.25 -1.39 12.58
C ILE A 63 5.76 -1.52 12.43
N TYR A 64 6.31 -1.09 11.29
CA TYR A 64 7.75 -1.12 11.07
C TYR A 64 8.50 -0.21 12.06
N PHE A 65 7.98 1.00 12.26
CA PHE A 65 8.50 2.00 13.19
C PHE A 65 8.48 1.48 14.63
N PHE A 66 7.34 1.08 15.18
CA PHE A 66 7.28 0.67 16.58
C PHE A 66 8.03 -0.64 16.88
N LYS A 67 8.14 -1.55 15.91
CA LYS A 67 8.70 -2.89 16.13
C LYS A 67 10.16 -3.02 15.75
N TYR A 68 10.62 -2.31 14.72
CA TYR A 68 11.95 -2.51 14.13
C TYR A 68 12.79 -1.23 14.04
N TRP A 69 12.29 -0.11 14.54
CA TRP A 69 13.06 1.14 14.53
C TRP A 69 14.31 1.00 15.40
N PRO A 70 15.49 1.31 14.85
CA PRO A 70 16.77 1.06 15.51
C PRO A 70 17.10 2.06 16.64
N TYR A 71 16.39 3.18 16.75
CA TYR A 71 16.55 4.13 17.87
C TYR A 71 15.71 3.71 19.09
N ARG A 72 16.03 2.56 19.66
CA ARG A 72 15.99 2.42 21.12
C ARG A 72 17.36 2.71 21.67
#